data_AF-K1TXN2-F1
#
_entry.id   AF-K1TXN2-F1
#
_cell.length_a   1.000
_cell.length_b   1.000
_cell.length_c   1.000
_cell.angle_alpha   90.00
_cell.angle_beta   90.00
_cell.angle_gamma   90.00
#
_symmetry.space_group_name_H-M   'P 1'
#
loop_
_entity.id
_entity.type
_entity.pdbx_description
1 polymer ?
#
loop_
_entity_poly.entity_id
_entity_poly.type
_entity_poly.pdbx_seq_one_letter_code
_entity_poly.pdbx_strand_id
1 'polypeptide(L)'
;MCPITAVNGEEVIKSNGHLTDLDGNDIADEHAKDYYAVLDGQHRLKAYLELGLPLEDLVVIEPLNKKIAIALLIAEMNICTKTWKGSDYMAAPAMAIKETNAAFDFAMELQRRNFPLSTISLWACGNNKLKAKDLVASLKTREMPQCLQEADGWCAKSRKWFEAASEKFTAKFLAKKYLISFIQDGYNVAEDAAAYTLEIEEKLKKLAQWQADKIQNARKTSTQTQEQVILDLLREHL
;
A
#
# COMPACT_ATOMS: atom_id res chain seq x y z
N MET A 1 -2.63 8.03 34.04
CA MET A 1 -1.87 7.07 33.23
C MET A 1 -2.71 6.73 32.00
N CYS A 2 -2.14 6.66 30.80
CA CYS A 2 -2.91 6.19 29.63
C CYS A 2 -3.03 4.65 29.75
N PRO A 3 -4.23 4.07 29.67
CA PRO A 3 -4.41 2.63 29.80
C PRO A 3 -3.91 1.88 28.56
N ILE A 4 -3.64 0.58 28.70
CA ILE A 4 -3.38 -0.35 27.60
C ILE A 4 -4.72 -0.92 27.14
N THR A 5 -4.95 -0.95 25.84
CA THR A 5 -6.16 -1.57 25.28
C THR A 5 -5.84 -2.99 24.87
N ALA A 6 -6.59 -3.95 25.40
CA ALA A 6 -6.43 -5.36 25.09
C ALA A 6 -7.78 -6.03 24.77
N VAL A 7 -7.73 -7.11 23.99
CA VAL A 7 -8.89 -7.94 23.67
C VAL A 7 -8.58 -9.40 23.98
N ASN A 8 -9.59 -10.18 24.34
CA ASN A 8 -9.42 -11.61 24.54
C ASN A 8 -8.90 -12.26 23.24
N GLY A 9 -7.91 -13.14 23.35
CA GLY A 9 -7.30 -13.79 22.19
C GLY A 9 -8.28 -14.64 21.38
N GLU A 10 -9.31 -15.21 22.01
CA GLU A 10 -10.38 -15.92 21.30
C GLU A 10 -11.10 -15.00 20.28
N GLU A 11 -11.31 -13.72 20.63
CA GLU A 11 -11.92 -12.74 19.72
C GLU A 11 -10.99 -12.35 18.55
N VAL A 12 -9.67 -12.45 18.75
CA VAL A 12 -8.68 -12.26 17.68
C VAL A 12 -8.80 -13.37 16.65
N ILE A 13 -8.88 -14.63 17.09
CA ILE A 13 -9.05 -15.78 16.18
C ILE A 13 -10.39 -15.71 15.45
N LYS A 14 -11.49 -15.37 16.14
CA LYS A 14 -12.81 -15.14 15.50
C LYS A 14 -12.77 -14.03 14.43
N SER A 15 -11.83 -13.09 14.56
CA SER A 15 -11.59 -12.01 13.59
C SER A 15 -10.60 -12.40 12.48
N ASN A 16 -10.24 -13.68 12.36
CA ASN A 16 -9.28 -14.20 11.39
C ASN A 16 -7.86 -13.62 11.57
N GLY A 17 -7.52 -13.24 12.81
CA GLY A 17 -6.17 -12.85 13.24
C GLY A 17 -5.42 -14.02 13.89
N HIS A 18 -4.18 -13.77 14.27
CA HIS A 18 -3.30 -14.73 14.92
C HIS A 18 -2.47 -14.05 16.02
N LEU A 19 -2.03 -14.80 17.03
CA LEU A 19 -1.34 -14.26 18.21
C LEU A 19 0.16 -14.54 18.15
N THR A 20 0.94 -13.56 18.59
CA THR A 20 2.38 -13.71 18.84
C THR A 20 2.70 -13.14 20.22
N ASP A 21 3.72 -13.69 20.89
CA ASP A 21 4.21 -13.14 22.15
C ASP A 21 5.02 -11.84 21.93
N LEU A 22 5.51 -11.23 23.02
CA LEU A 22 6.26 -9.97 22.97
C LEU A 22 7.65 -10.10 22.31
N ASP A 23 8.14 -11.32 22.14
CA ASP A 23 9.40 -11.63 21.47
C ASP A 23 9.18 -12.04 20.00
N GLY A 24 7.92 -12.11 19.56
CA GLY A 24 7.52 -12.43 18.20
C GLY A 24 7.39 -13.93 17.93
N ASN A 25 7.36 -14.77 18.98
CA ASN A 25 7.10 -16.20 18.82
C ASN A 25 5.62 -16.46 18.60
N ASP A 26 5.33 -17.46 17.78
CA ASP A 26 3.99 -17.93 17.44
C ASP A 26 3.25 -18.47 18.68
N ILE A 27 1.97 -18.11 18.84
CA ILE A 27 1.10 -18.68 19.86
C ILE A 27 -0.01 -19.45 19.14
N ALA A 28 -0.05 -20.77 19.32
CA ALA A 28 -1.04 -21.62 18.66
C ALA A 28 -2.49 -21.17 18.98
N ASP A 29 -3.34 -21.17 17.95
CA ASP A 29 -4.72 -20.67 18.02
C ASP A 29 -5.57 -21.35 19.11
N GLU A 30 -5.29 -22.62 19.41
CA GLU A 30 -5.98 -23.39 20.46
C GLU A 30 -5.75 -22.84 21.89
N HIS A 31 -4.67 -22.10 22.08
CA HIS A 31 -4.33 -21.44 23.34
C HIS A 31 -4.81 -19.99 23.40
N ALA A 32 -5.40 -19.45 22.33
CA ALA A 32 -5.72 -18.03 22.26
C ALA A 32 -6.63 -17.52 23.38
N LYS A 33 -7.54 -18.38 23.88
CA LYS A 33 -8.44 -18.06 25.01
C LYS A 33 -7.71 -17.75 26.33
N ASP A 34 -6.46 -18.21 26.47
CA ASP A 34 -5.64 -18.05 27.67
C ASP A 34 -4.86 -16.72 27.65
N TYR A 35 -4.96 -15.94 26.56
CA TYR A 35 -4.22 -14.69 26.37
C TYR A 35 -5.14 -13.50 26.10
N TYR A 36 -4.63 -12.32 26.43
CA TYR A 36 -5.15 -11.05 25.94
C TYR A 36 -4.17 -10.46 24.92
N ALA A 37 -4.66 -10.14 23.73
CA ALA A 37 -3.90 -9.44 22.71
C ALA A 37 -3.90 -7.94 22.99
N VAL A 38 -2.70 -7.37 23.17
CA VAL A 38 -2.54 -5.93 23.34
C VAL A 38 -2.68 -5.23 21.99
N LEU A 39 -3.75 -4.45 21.80
CA LEU A 39 -4.04 -3.71 20.59
C LEU A 39 -3.30 -2.36 20.53
N ASP A 40 -3.19 -1.68 21.68
CA ASP A 40 -2.41 -0.45 21.82
C ASP A 40 -1.73 -0.40 23.19
N GLY A 41 -0.53 0.19 23.21
CA GLY A 41 0.30 0.27 24.40
C GLY A 41 1.31 -0.86 24.55
N GLN A 42 1.59 -1.65 23.51
CA GLN A 42 2.62 -2.71 23.55
C GLN A 42 3.98 -2.18 24.02
N HIS A 43 4.39 -1.00 23.54
CA HIS A 43 5.64 -0.35 23.98
C HIS A 43 5.64 0.02 25.47
N ARG A 44 4.47 0.36 26.04
CA ARG A 44 4.32 0.64 27.48
C ARG A 44 4.40 -0.65 28.29
N LEU A 45 3.72 -1.72 27.86
CA LEU A 45 3.84 -3.02 28.50
C LEU A 45 5.30 -3.49 28.51
N LYS A 46 6.00 -3.39 27.37
CA LYS A 46 7.41 -3.77 27.27
C LYS A 46 8.29 -2.95 28.20
N ALA A 47 8.10 -1.63 28.27
CA ALA A 47 8.84 -0.77 29.20
C ALA A 47 8.58 -1.12 30.69
N TYR A 48 7.35 -1.48 31.06
CA TYR A 48 7.04 -1.95 32.42
C TYR A 48 7.81 -3.22 32.77
N LEU A 49 7.83 -4.18 31.85
CA LEU A 49 8.55 -5.44 32.03
C LEU A 49 10.07 -5.23 32.11
N GLU A 50 10.64 -4.42 31.22
CA GLU A 50 12.08 -4.13 31.19
C GLU A 50 12.57 -3.37 32.42
N LEU A 51 11.73 -2.48 32.98
CA LEU A 51 12.05 -1.71 34.18
C LEU A 51 11.69 -2.44 35.48
N GLY A 52 11.10 -3.64 35.41
CA GLY A 52 10.66 -4.39 36.59
C GLY A 52 9.58 -3.68 37.39
N LEU A 53 8.74 -2.87 36.73
CA LEU A 53 7.66 -2.14 37.37
C LEU A 53 6.48 -3.08 37.73
N PRO A 54 5.73 -2.79 38.81
CA PRO A 54 4.57 -3.60 39.17
C PRO A 54 3.51 -3.59 38.07
N LEU A 55 3.15 -4.76 37.55
CA LEU A 55 2.10 -4.87 36.52
C LEU A 55 0.71 -4.48 37.05
N GLU A 56 0.49 -4.53 38.37
CA GLU A 56 -0.74 -4.07 39.02
C GLU A 56 -1.02 -2.57 38.83
N ASP A 57 0.03 -1.77 38.56
CA ASP A 57 -0.11 -0.34 38.25
C ASP A 57 -0.55 -0.10 36.79
N LEU A 58 -0.50 -1.14 35.95
CA LEU A 58 -0.85 -1.06 34.54
C LEU A 58 -2.36 -1.21 34.37
N VAL A 59 -3.01 -0.09 34.05
CA VAL A 59 -4.45 -0.11 33.75
C VAL A 59 -4.67 -0.74 32.38
N VAL A 60 -5.27 -1.93 32.35
CA VAL A 60 -5.71 -2.62 31.13
C VAL A 60 -7.21 -2.40 30.94
N ILE A 61 -7.62 -1.98 29.75
CA ILE A 61 -9.02 -1.79 29.38
C ILE A 61 -9.37 -2.63 28.15
N GLU A 62 -10.62 -3.06 28.08
CA GLU A 62 -11.20 -3.57 26.84
C GLU A 62 -11.72 -2.39 25.99
N PRO A 63 -11.82 -2.55 24.66
CA PRO A 63 -12.44 -1.55 23.80
C PRO A 63 -13.87 -1.21 24.26
N LEU A 64 -14.16 0.09 24.38
CA LEU A 64 -15.48 0.62 24.75
C LEU A 64 -16.60 0.12 23.82
N ASN A 65 -16.27 -0.08 22.53
CA ASN A 65 -17.21 -0.60 21.55
C ASN A 65 -16.82 -2.01 21.10
N LYS A 66 -17.32 -3.03 21.81
CA LYS A 66 -17.12 -4.45 21.50
C LYS A 66 -17.74 -4.91 20.17
N LYS A 67 -18.55 -4.07 19.51
CA LYS A 67 -19.19 -4.40 18.22
C LYS A 67 -18.34 -4.01 17.02
N ILE A 68 -17.26 -3.23 17.23
CA ILE A 68 -16.33 -2.86 16.17
C ILE A 68 -15.35 -4.01 15.93
N ALA A 69 -15.08 -4.32 14.66
CA ALA A 69 -14.06 -5.29 14.29
C ALA A 69 -12.67 -4.89 14.80
N ILE A 70 -11.89 -5.85 15.31
CA ILE A 70 -10.56 -5.61 15.89
C ILE A 70 -9.64 -4.87 14.91
N ALA A 71 -9.63 -5.26 13.64
CA ALA A 71 -8.82 -4.60 12.60
C ALA A 71 -9.18 -3.12 12.42
N LEU A 72 -10.47 -2.77 12.55
CA LEU A 72 -10.91 -1.39 12.48
C LEU A 72 -10.50 -0.61 13.73
N LEU A 73 -10.58 -1.24 14.91
CA LEU A 73 -10.14 -0.64 16.15
C LEU A 73 -8.65 -0.28 16.10
N ILE A 74 -7.81 -1.22 15.66
CA ILE A 74 -6.38 -1.00 15.42
C ILE A 74 -6.16 0.15 14.44
N ALA A 75 -6.95 0.20 13.34
CA ALA A 75 -6.84 1.26 12.36
C ALA A 75 -7.16 2.64 12.91
N GLU A 76 -8.27 2.78 13.64
CA GLU A 76 -8.67 4.04 14.28
C GLU A 76 -7.62 4.49 15.31
N MET A 77 -7.12 3.57 16.13
CA MET A 77 -6.07 3.85 17.13
C MET A 77 -4.77 4.33 16.49
N ASN A 78 -4.31 3.64 15.46
CA ASN A 78 -3.10 4.03 14.74
C ASN A 78 -3.30 5.38 14.03
N ILE A 79 -4.41 5.63 13.33
CA ILE A 79 -4.70 6.94 12.71
C ILE A 79 -4.59 8.09 13.73
N CYS A 80 -5.08 7.87 14.95
CA CYS A 80 -5.08 8.86 16.03
C CYS A 80 -3.72 9.04 16.74
N THR A 81 -2.82 8.05 16.71
CA THR A 81 -1.57 8.05 17.51
C THR A 81 -0.29 8.18 16.68
N LYS A 82 -0.24 7.58 15.49
CA LYS A 82 0.81 7.71 14.47
C LYS A 82 0.18 7.53 13.09
N THR A 83 0.18 8.58 12.28
CA THR A 83 -0.33 8.50 10.89
C THR A 83 0.26 7.27 10.20
N TRP A 84 -0.60 6.34 9.78
CA TRP A 84 -0.22 5.15 9.00
C TRP A 84 0.73 5.56 7.89
N LYS A 85 1.77 4.76 7.65
CA LYS A 85 2.66 4.97 6.51
C LYS A 85 2.02 4.35 5.26
N GLY A 86 2.49 4.76 4.08
CA GLY A 86 1.88 4.37 2.79
C GLY A 86 1.69 2.85 2.60
N SER A 87 2.57 2.03 3.19
CA SER A 87 2.47 0.57 3.20
C SER A 87 1.29 0.05 4.04
N ASP A 88 1.02 0.68 5.18
CA ASP A 88 0.04 0.18 6.16
C ASP A 88 -1.39 0.27 5.61
N TYR A 89 -1.65 1.28 4.78
CA TYR A 89 -2.96 1.55 4.19
C TYR A 89 -3.48 0.45 3.27
N MET A 90 -2.63 -0.40 2.68
CA MET A 90 -3.11 -1.49 1.82
C MET A 90 -3.13 -2.83 2.53
N ALA A 91 -2.22 -3.08 3.48
CA ALA A 91 -2.05 -4.39 4.09
C ALA A 91 -3.27 -4.83 4.92
N ALA A 92 -3.77 -3.95 5.79
CA ALA A 92 -4.93 -4.30 6.62
C ALA A 92 -6.23 -4.45 5.81
N PRO A 93 -6.54 -3.57 4.83
CA PRO A 93 -7.71 -3.77 3.98
C PRO A 93 -7.64 -5.03 3.12
N ALA A 94 -6.45 -5.43 2.67
CA ALA A 94 -6.27 -6.68 1.93
C ALA A 94 -6.63 -7.93 2.73
N MET A 95 -6.52 -7.88 4.07
CA MET A 95 -6.98 -8.98 4.92
C MET A 95 -8.50 -8.98 5.13
N ALA A 96 -9.17 -7.84 4.94
CA ALA A 96 -10.61 -7.69 5.17
C ALA A 96 -11.46 -7.92 3.91
N ILE A 97 -10.91 -7.62 2.74
CA ILE A 97 -11.59 -7.77 1.45
C ILE A 97 -11.65 -9.27 1.07
N LYS A 98 -12.86 -9.77 0.79
CA LYS A 98 -13.09 -11.19 0.48
C LYS A 98 -12.78 -11.59 -0.97
N GLU A 99 -13.03 -10.67 -1.91
CA GLU A 99 -12.87 -10.91 -3.34
C GLU A 99 -11.92 -9.87 -3.92
N THR A 100 -10.89 -10.34 -4.63
CA THR A 100 -9.90 -9.47 -5.30
C THR A 100 -10.10 -9.49 -6.81
N ASN A 101 -9.55 -8.48 -7.49
CA ASN A 101 -9.45 -8.44 -8.94
C ASN A 101 -8.01 -8.13 -9.39
N ALA A 102 -7.77 -8.15 -10.70
CA ALA A 102 -6.44 -7.91 -11.25
C ALA A 102 -5.84 -6.55 -10.84
N ALA A 103 -6.68 -5.51 -10.72
CA ALA A 103 -6.25 -4.19 -10.28
C ALA A 103 -5.82 -4.17 -8.81
N PHE A 104 -6.55 -4.88 -7.95
CA PHE A 104 -6.21 -5.05 -6.54
C PHE A 104 -4.90 -5.81 -6.38
N ASP A 105 -4.76 -6.93 -7.08
CA ASP A 105 -3.56 -7.77 -7.01
C ASP A 105 -2.34 -7.00 -7.51
N PHE A 106 -2.50 -6.19 -8.57
CA PHE A 106 -1.45 -5.29 -9.04
C PHE A 106 -1.10 -4.20 -8.03
N ALA A 107 -2.10 -3.58 -7.39
CA ALA A 107 -1.87 -2.59 -6.36
C ALA A 107 -1.11 -3.19 -5.15
N MET A 108 -1.44 -4.42 -4.75
CA MET A 108 -0.76 -5.15 -3.68
C MET A 108 0.68 -5.53 -4.04
N GLU A 109 0.93 -5.95 -5.28
CA GLU A 109 2.29 -6.19 -5.78
C GLU A 109 3.16 -4.94 -5.67
N LEU A 110 2.65 -3.79 -6.13
CA LEU A 110 3.37 -2.52 -6.05
C LEU A 110 3.57 -2.06 -4.60
N GLN A 111 2.59 -2.28 -3.71
CA GLN A 111 2.74 -1.99 -2.30
C GLN A 111 3.84 -2.83 -1.64
N ARG A 112 3.92 -4.13 -1.94
CA ARG A 112 4.99 -5.01 -1.43
C ARG A 112 6.38 -4.56 -1.88
N ARG A 113 6.44 -3.88 -3.03
CA ARG A 113 7.66 -3.23 -3.56
C ARG A 113 7.90 -1.82 -2.99
N ASN A 114 7.14 -1.40 -1.98
CA ASN A 114 7.23 -0.09 -1.30
C ASN A 114 6.94 1.12 -2.21
N PHE A 115 6.04 0.96 -3.18
CA PHE A 115 5.64 2.10 -4.02
C PHE A 115 4.74 3.06 -3.21
N PRO A 116 4.87 4.39 -3.39
CA PRO A 116 3.97 5.34 -2.77
C PRO A 116 2.52 5.10 -3.24
N LEU A 117 1.54 5.19 -2.33
CA LEU A 117 0.12 4.98 -2.65
C LEU A 117 -0.36 5.81 -3.86
N SER A 118 0.12 7.04 -3.98
CA SER A 118 -0.26 7.90 -5.10
C SER A 118 0.31 7.45 -6.45
N THR A 119 1.43 6.73 -6.48
CA THR A 119 1.97 6.11 -7.71
C THR A 119 1.26 4.80 -7.99
N ILE A 120 0.97 4.01 -6.94
CA ILE A 120 0.15 2.79 -7.03
C ILE A 120 -1.20 3.11 -7.67
N SER A 121 -1.85 4.19 -7.23
CA SER A 121 -3.12 4.65 -7.81
C SER A 121 -3.02 4.87 -9.32
N LEU A 122 -1.93 5.45 -9.82
CA LEU A 122 -1.77 5.69 -11.25
C LEU A 122 -1.56 4.39 -12.04
N TRP A 123 -0.71 3.48 -11.54
CA TRP A 123 -0.47 2.20 -12.19
C TRP A 123 -1.72 1.31 -12.16
N ALA A 124 -2.32 1.10 -10.99
CA ALA A 124 -3.45 0.18 -10.84
C ALA A 124 -4.76 0.76 -11.36
N CYS A 125 -5.07 2.04 -11.12
CA CYS A 125 -6.39 2.63 -11.37
C CYS A 125 -6.43 3.63 -12.53
N GLY A 126 -5.30 4.08 -13.05
CA GLY A 126 -5.27 5.07 -14.13
C GLY A 126 -5.59 6.50 -13.69
N ASN A 127 -5.69 6.73 -12.38
CA ASN A 127 -6.05 8.02 -11.80
C ASN A 127 -5.49 8.11 -10.37
N ASN A 128 -5.59 9.27 -9.73
CA ASN A 128 -5.11 9.45 -8.35
C ASN A 128 -6.24 9.32 -7.31
N LYS A 129 -7.29 8.52 -7.58
CA LYS A 129 -8.47 8.40 -6.69
C LYS A 129 -8.29 7.37 -5.58
N LEU A 130 -7.34 6.44 -5.64
CA LEU A 130 -7.09 5.51 -4.55
C LEU A 130 -6.48 6.27 -3.36
N LYS A 131 -7.28 6.51 -2.32
CA LYS A 131 -6.85 7.20 -1.10
C LYS A 131 -6.86 6.28 0.12
N ALA A 132 -6.01 6.64 1.08
CA ALA A 132 -5.94 6.03 2.40
C ALA A 132 -7.32 5.90 3.08
N LYS A 133 -8.17 6.93 2.98
CA LYS A 133 -9.51 6.92 3.57
C LYS A 133 -10.42 5.83 2.99
N ASP A 134 -10.30 5.54 1.69
CA ASP A 134 -11.16 4.59 0.98
C ASP A 134 -10.74 3.17 1.36
N LEU A 135 -9.42 2.96 1.50
CA LEU A 135 -8.84 1.74 2.02
C LEU A 135 -9.23 1.48 3.48
N VAL A 136 -9.21 2.49 4.34
CA VAL A 136 -9.68 2.37 5.73
C VAL A 136 -11.19 2.07 5.77
N ALA A 137 -11.98 2.67 4.86
CA ALA A 137 -13.41 2.36 4.76
C ALA A 137 -13.67 0.89 4.38
N SER A 138 -12.81 0.29 3.55
CA SER A 138 -12.87 -1.14 3.21
C SER A 138 -12.75 -2.08 4.42
N LEU A 139 -12.13 -1.66 5.52
CA LEU A 139 -12.13 -2.45 6.76
C LEU A 139 -13.52 -2.59 7.36
N LYS A 140 -14.39 -1.58 7.18
CA LYS A 140 -15.78 -1.59 7.68
C LYS A 140 -16.70 -2.30 6.70
N THR A 141 -16.64 -1.91 5.44
CA THR A 141 -17.56 -2.39 4.40
C THR A 141 -17.22 -3.80 3.92
N ARG A 142 -15.94 -4.21 4.06
CA ARG A 142 -15.36 -5.40 3.42
C ARG A 142 -15.42 -5.35 1.88
N GLU A 143 -15.65 -4.15 1.34
CA GLU A 143 -15.72 -3.89 -0.09
C GLU A 143 -14.42 -3.25 -0.57
N MET A 144 -13.96 -3.68 -1.73
CA MET A 144 -12.82 -3.08 -2.41
C MET A 144 -13.11 -1.62 -2.81
N PRO A 145 -12.13 -0.70 -2.77
CA PRO A 145 -12.34 0.67 -3.25
C PRO A 145 -12.85 0.71 -4.71
N GLN A 146 -13.86 1.53 -4.97
CA GLN A 146 -14.51 1.64 -6.29
C GLN A 146 -13.52 1.89 -7.44
N CYS A 147 -12.49 2.72 -7.22
CA CYS A 147 -11.46 2.97 -8.24
C CYS A 147 -10.63 1.76 -8.65
N LEU A 148 -10.58 0.70 -7.82
CA LEU A 148 -9.96 -0.59 -8.17
C LEU A 148 -10.95 -1.52 -8.85
N GLN A 149 -12.24 -1.46 -8.49
CA GLN A 149 -13.31 -2.22 -9.17
C GLN A 149 -13.46 -1.78 -10.63
N GLU A 150 -13.43 -0.48 -10.90
CA GLU A 150 -13.62 0.11 -12.23
C GLU A 150 -12.35 0.07 -13.11
N ALA A 151 -11.24 -0.46 -12.59
CA ALA A 151 -9.93 -0.35 -13.21
C ALA A 151 -9.60 -1.45 -14.23
N ASP A 152 -10.43 -2.46 -14.44
CA ASP A 152 -10.07 -3.66 -15.23
C ASP A 152 -9.49 -3.33 -16.62
N GLY A 153 -10.14 -2.42 -17.37
CA GLY A 153 -9.65 -1.99 -18.68
C GLY A 153 -8.36 -1.17 -18.66
N TRP A 154 -8.06 -0.49 -17.54
CA TRP A 154 -6.79 0.23 -17.35
C TRP A 154 -5.68 -0.70 -16.87
N CYS A 155 -5.96 -1.50 -15.85
CA CYS A 155 -4.99 -2.38 -15.21
C CYS A 155 -4.35 -3.35 -16.22
N ALA A 156 -5.14 -3.93 -17.13
CA ALA A 156 -4.63 -4.88 -18.12
C ALA A 156 -3.53 -4.28 -19.02
N LYS A 157 -3.71 -3.06 -19.52
CA LYS A 157 -2.70 -2.36 -20.34
C LYS A 157 -1.54 -1.83 -19.49
N SER A 158 -1.86 -1.28 -18.32
CA SER A 158 -0.86 -0.69 -17.42
C SER A 158 0.13 -1.74 -16.89
N ARG A 159 -0.34 -2.96 -16.61
CA ARG A 159 0.49 -4.09 -16.23
C ARG A 159 1.51 -4.45 -17.32
N LYS A 160 1.10 -4.49 -18.60
CA LYS A 160 2.02 -4.76 -19.71
C LYS A 160 3.10 -3.70 -19.85
N TRP A 161 2.73 -2.42 -19.74
CA TRP A 161 3.71 -1.33 -19.75
C TRP A 161 4.66 -1.43 -18.55
N PHE A 162 4.14 -1.76 -17.37
CA PHE A 162 4.94 -1.90 -16.15
C PHE A 162 5.95 -3.05 -16.23
N GLU A 163 5.53 -4.20 -16.78
CA GLU A 163 6.38 -5.37 -17.01
C GLU A 163 7.50 -5.02 -17.99
N ALA A 164 7.16 -4.46 -19.16
CA ALA A 164 8.14 -4.02 -20.15
C ALA A 164 9.12 -2.96 -19.59
N ALA A 165 8.60 -2.00 -18.82
CA ALA A 165 9.43 -0.98 -18.19
C ALA A 165 10.33 -1.56 -17.08
N SER A 166 9.87 -2.58 -16.34
CA SER A 166 10.63 -3.21 -15.25
C SER A 166 11.86 -3.97 -15.75
N GLU A 167 11.94 -4.32 -17.03
CA GLU A 167 13.13 -4.91 -17.63
C GLU A 167 14.28 -3.91 -17.81
N LYS A 168 13.98 -2.60 -17.86
CA LYS A 168 14.96 -1.54 -18.20
C LYS A 168 15.18 -0.56 -17.06
N PHE A 169 14.10 -0.20 -16.36
CA PHE A 169 14.09 0.80 -15.31
C PHE A 169 14.14 0.18 -13.93
N THR A 170 14.83 0.85 -13.00
CA THR A 170 14.85 0.43 -11.60
C THR A 170 13.48 0.60 -10.94
N ALA A 171 13.16 -0.25 -9.97
CA ALA A 171 11.95 -0.12 -9.14
C ALA A 171 11.85 1.27 -8.49
N LYS A 172 12.99 1.85 -8.08
CA LYS A 172 13.07 3.20 -7.51
C LYS A 172 12.60 4.28 -8.50
N PHE A 173 12.92 4.14 -9.79
CA PHE A 173 12.45 5.06 -10.81
C PHE A 173 10.96 4.85 -11.09
N LEU A 174 10.51 3.60 -11.23
CA LEU A 174 9.10 3.26 -11.49
C LEU A 174 8.15 3.64 -10.34
N ALA A 175 8.67 3.74 -9.12
CA ALA A 175 7.94 4.25 -7.96
C ALA A 175 7.68 5.77 -8.02
N LYS A 176 8.40 6.50 -8.89
CA LYS A 176 8.10 7.90 -9.20
C LYS A 176 6.99 7.96 -10.24
N LYS A 177 6.27 9.09 -10.26
CA LYS A 177 5.14 9.28 -11.16
C LYS A 177 5.53 9.55 -12.62
N TYR A 178 6.78 9.92 -12.90
CA TYR A 178 7.19 10.45 -14.21
C TYR A 178 6.78 9.56 -15.40
N LEU A 179 7.11 8.26 -15.36
CA LEU A 179 6.79 7.37 -16.48
C LEU A 179 5.28 7.14 -16.63
N ILE A 180 4.59 6.80 -15.54
CA ILE A 180 3.16 6.48 -15.61
C ILE A 180 2.31 7.70 -15.95
N SER A 181 2.69 8.89 -15.45
CA SER A 181 2.05 10.15 -15.83
C SER A 181 2.30 10.48 -17.30
N PHE A 182 3.53 10.30 -17.80
CA PHE A 182 3.83 10.48 -19.22
C PHE A 182 2.95 9.59 -20.12
N ILE A 183 2.83 8.30 -19.78
CA ILE A 183 1.99 7.36 -20.54
C ILE A 183 0.50 7.73 -20.42
N GLN A 184 0.04 8.12 -19.24
CA GLN A 184 -1.34 8.57 -19.03
C GLN A 184 -1.69 9.81 -19.84
N ASP A 185 -0.82 10.81 -19.82
CA ASP A 185 -1.03 12.06 -20.54
C ASP A 185 -1.13 11.82 -22.03
N GLY A 186 -0.24 10.98 -22.59
CA GLY A 186 -0.32 10.58 -24.00
C GLY A 186 -1.56 9.75 -24.32
N TYR A 187 -1.93 8.79 -23.47
CA TYR A 187 -3.13 7.98 -23.65
C TYR A 187 -4.41 8.82 -23.67
N ASN A 188 -4.52 9.83 -22.80
CA ASN A 188 -5.70 10.67 -22.67
C ASN A 188 -5.92 11.63 -23.86
N VAL A 189 -4.86 11.96 -24.59
CA VAL A 189 -4.93 12.87 -25.76
C VAL A 189 -4.82 12.13 -27.10
N ALA A 190 -4.56 10.83 -27.10
CA ALA A 190 -4.44 10.03 -28.31
C ALA A 190 -5.79 9.95 -29.04
N GLU A 191 -5.79 10.19 -30.36
CA GLU A 191 -6.95 9.97 -31.22
C GLU A 191 -7.36 8.49 -31.24
N ASP A 192 -6.37 7.59 -31.24
CA ASP A 192 -6.53 6.15 -31.11
C ASP A 192 -5.80 5.62 -29.87
N ALA A 193 -6.55 5.45 -28.79
CA ALA A 193 -6.05 4.94 -27.52
C ALA A 193 -5.56 3.48 -27.59
N ALA A 194 -6.10 2.67 -28.50
CA ALA A 194 -5.69 1.27 -28.67
C ALA A 194 -4.35 1.20 -29.40
N ALA A 195 -4.17 1.99 -30.47
CA ALA A 195 -2.89 2.12 -31.16
C ALA A 195 -1.80 2.66 -30.24
N TYR A 196 -2.09 3.73 -29.48
CA TYR A 196 -1.16 4.30 -28.51
C TYR A 196 -0.71 3.26 -27.46
N THR A 197 -1.64 2.44 -26.99
CA THR A 197 -1.33 1.39 -26.00
C THR A 197 -0.31 0.39 -26.51
N LEU A 198 -0.46 -0.07 -27.76
CA LEU A 198 0.46 -1.01 -28.40
C LEU A 198 1.81 -0.34 -28.71
N GLU A 199 1.79 0.91 -29.17
CA GLU A 199 2.99 1.67 -29.50
C GLU A 199 3.89 1.85 -28.28
N ILE A 200 3.33 2.29 -27.14
CA ILE A 200 4.10 2.46 -25.90
C ILE A 200 4.66 1.14 -25.39
N GLU A 201 3.87 0.06 -25.45
CA GLU A 201 4.34 -1.28 -25.06
C GLU A 201 5.55 -1.71 -25.91
N GLU A 202 5.48 -1.54 -27.24
CA GLU A 202 6.59 -1.87 -28.13
C GLU A 202 7.82 -0.99 -27.90
N LYS A 203 7.64 0.32 -27.74
CA LYS A 203 8.75 1.25 -27.52
C LYS A 203 9.46 0.97 -26.19
N LEU A 204 8.72 0.64 -25.13
CA LEU A 204 9.30 0.19 -23.87
C LEU A 204 10.13 -1.09 -24.03
N LYS A 205 9.62 -2.09 -24.77
CA LYS A 205 10.36 -3.34 -25.04
C LYS A 205 11.62 -3.12 -25.87
N LYS A 206 11.57 -2.21 -26.84
CA LYS A 206 12.69 -1.87 -27.75
C LYS A 206 13.68 -0.87 -27.14
N LEU A 207 13.35 -0.24 -26.01
CA LEU A 207 14.19 0.74 -25.34
C LEU A 207 15.54 0.12 -24.96
N ALA A 208 16.63 0.72 -25.46
CA ALA A 208 17.97 0.27 -25.13
C ALA A 208 18.31 0.63 -23.67
N GLN A 209 19.13 -0.21 -23.02
CA GLN A 209 19.47 -0.02 -21.61
C GLN A 209 20.11 1.35 -21.34
N TRP A 210 20.98 1.83 -22.23
CA TRP A 210 21.63 3.14 -22.07
C TRP A 210 20.63 4.32 -22.15
N GLN A 211 19.53 4.19 -22.90
CA GLN A 211 18.47 5.20 -22.96
C GLN A 211 17.71 5.23 -21.63
N ALA A 212 17.35 4.04 -21.11
CA ALA A 212 16.71 3.92 -19.79
C ALA A 212 17.62 4.50 -18.69
N ASP A 213 18.93 4.22 -18.74
CA ASP A 213 19.92 4.76 -17.81
C ASP A 213 20.05 6.28 -17.91
N LYS A 214 20.04 6.84 -19.13
CA LYS A 214 20.03 8.29 -19.37
C LYS A 214 18.80 8.93 -18.74
N ILE A 215 17.61 8.34 -18.93
CA ILE A 215 16.33 8.82 -18.37
C ILE A 215 16.35 8.76 -16.84
N GLN A 216 16.64 7.59 -16.24
CA GLN A 216 16.45 7.40 -14.79
C GLN A 216 17.49 8.12 -13.94
N ASN A 217 18.66 8.43 -14.52
CA ASN A 217 19.73 9.19 -13.87
C ASN A 217 19.75 10.67 -14.27
N ALA A 218 18.78 11.14 -15.04
CA ALA A 218 18.68 12.53 -15.46
C ALA A 218 18.69 13.49 -14.25
N ARG A 219 19.34 14.64 -14.43
CA ARG A 219 19.49 15.68 -13.40
C ARG A 219 18.91 17.00 -13.91
N LYS A 220 18.56 17.89 -12.99
CA LYS A 220 18.18 19.27 -13.32
C LYS A 220 19.32 19.98 -14.05
N THR A 221 18.98 20.90 -14.94
CA THR A 221 19.92 21.81 -15.59
C THR A 221 19.78 23.22 -15.00
N SER A 222 20.49 24.21 -15.56
CA SER A 222 20.31 25.62 -15.20
C SER A 222 18.96 26.18 -15.61
N THR A 223 18.31 25.59 -16.62
CA THR A 223 17.07 26.10 -17.24
C THR A 223 15.87 25.19 -17.04
N GLN A 224 16.06 23.92 -16.72
CA GLN A 224 14.99 22.93 -16.60
C GLN A 224 15.04 22.16 -15.27
N THR A 225 13.86 21.86 -14.74
CA THR A 225 13.73 20.97 -13.57
C THR A 225 14.13 19.54 -13.95
N GLN A 226 14.47 18.71 -12.97
CA GLN A 226 14.77 17.29 -13.22
C GLN A 226 13.59 16.57 -13.88
N GLU A 227 12.37 16.90 -13.48
CA GLU A 227 11.14 16.34 -14.05
C GLU A 227 11.00 16.71 -15.53
N GLN A 228 11.22 17.97 -15.89
CA GLN A 228 11.17 18.41 -17.30
C GLN A 228 12.18 17.65 -18.16
N VAL A 229 13.43 17.52 -17.68
CA VAL A 229 14.47 16.76 -18.40
C VAL A 229 14.06 15.30 -18.58
N ILE A 230 13.48 14.67 -17.56
CA ILE A 230 13.00 13.28 -17.66
C ILE A 230 11.87 13.18 -18.69
N LEU A 231 10.90 14.09 -18.67
CA LEU A 231 9.78 14.07 -19.61
C LEU A 231 10.23 14.30 -21.06
N ASP A 232 11.21 15.17 -21.29
CA ASP A 232 11.77 15.40 -22.63
C ASP A 232 12.51 14.16 -23.15
N LEU A 233 13.28 13.49 -22.28
CA LEU A 233 13.96 12.23 -22.63
C LEU A 233 12.97 11.07 -22.87
N LEU A 234 11.85 11.05 -22.13
CA LEU A 234 10.78 10.09 -22.39
C LEU A 234 10.17 10.35 -23.77
N ARG A 235 9.83 11.59 -24.13
CA ARG A 235 9.34 11.95 -25.48
C ARG A 235 10.34 11.63 -26.60
N GLU A 236 11.63 11.72 -26.33
CA GLU A 236 12.69 11.39 -27.30
C GLU A 236 12.73 9.89 -27.63
N HIS A 237 12.29 9.03 -26.69
CA HIS A 237 12.54 7.59 -26.76
C HIS A 237 11.26 6.72 -26.71
N LEU A 238 10.13 7.27 -26.27
CA LEU A 238 8.80 6.66 -26.15
C LEU A 238 7.76 7.54 -26.84
#